data_AF-A0A822Y2H7-F1
#
_entry.id   AF-A0A822Y2H7-F1
#
_cell.length_a   1.000
_cell.length_b   1.000
_cell.length_c   1.000
_cell.angle_alpha   90.00
_cell.angle_beta   90.00
_cell.angle_gamma   90.00
#
_symmetry.space_group_name_H-M   'P 1'
#
loop_
_entity.id
_entity.type
_entity.pdbx_description
1 polymer ?
#
loop_
_entity_poly.entity_id
_entity_poly.type
_entity_poly.pdbx_seq_one_letter_code
_entity_poly.pdbx_strand_id
1 'polypeptide(L)'
;MTGIVSRGGSIHAKWCLAYHKENFAYKHWDDILDICNQYDVALSIGDGLRPGSIYDANDTAQFAELLTQGELTRRAWEKDVQVMNEGPGHISMHKIPENMEKQLEWCNEAPFYTLGPLTTDIAPG
;
A
#
# COMPACT_ATOMS: atom_id res chain seq x y z
N MET A 1 5.57 -16.48 4.42
CA MET A 1 6.26 -16.81 5.69
C MET A 1 5.71 -15.99 6.84
N THR A 2 5.79 -14.65 6.80
CA THR A 2 5.44 -13.77 7.93
C THR A 2 4.00 -13.24 7.93
N GLY A 3 3.24 -13.48 6.85
CA GLY A 3 1.84 -13.08 6.75
C GLY A 3 1.67 -11.55 6.69
N ILE A 4 0.54 -11.04 7.19
CA ILE A 4 0.25 -9.60 7.22
C ILE A 4 0.94 -8.96 8.41
N VAL A 5 2.02 -8.21 8.16
CA VAL A 5 2.79 -7.51 9.21
C VAL A 5 2.36 -6.05 9.42
N SER A 6 1.56 -5.50 8.51
CA SER A 6 0.96 -4.18 8.70
C SER A 6 -0.06 -4.21 9.82
N ARG A 7 0.09 -3.31 10.81
CA ARG A 7 -0.93 -3.14 11.86
C ARG A 7 -2.28 -2.74 11.26
N GLY A 8 -2.30 -1.73 10.40
CA GLY A 8 -3.53 -1.29 9.73
C GLY A 8 -4.10 -2.39 8.84
N GLY A 9 -3.26 -2.99 7.99
CA GLY A 9 -3.66 -4.08 7.11
C GLY A 9 -4.29 -5.27 7.83
N SER A 10 -3.70 -5.71 8.95
CA SER A 10 -4.24 -6.83 9.75
C SER A 10 -5.57 -6.52 10.43
N ILE A 11 -5.81 -5.26 10.83
CA ILE A 11 -7.11 -4.82 11.36
C ILE A 11 -8.18 -4.91 10.27
N HIS A 12 -7.91 -4.38 9.08
CA HIS A 12 -8.83 -4.47 7.95
C HIS A 12 -9.07 -5.93 7.52
N ALA A 13 -8.01 -6.74 7.42
CA ALA A 13 -8.13 -8.15 7.09
C ALA A 13 -9.02 -8.92 8.08
N LYS A 14 -8.82 -8.70 9.39
CA LYS A 14 -9.67 -9.31 10.43
C LYS A 14 -11.13 -8.91 10.25
N TRP A 15 -11.40 -7.63 9.97
CA TRP A 15 -12.76 -7.16 9.73
C TRP A 15 -13.37 -7.80 8.47
N CYS A 16 -12.65 -7.81 7.35
CA CYS A 16 -13.13 -8.38 6.09
C CYS A 16 -13.46 -9.88 6.24
N LEU A 17 -12.62 -10.63 6.96
CA LEU A 17 -12.84 -12.05 7.23
C LEU A 17 -14.02 -12.29 8.18
N ALA A 18 -14.15 -11.49 9.23
CA ALA A 18 -15.22 -11.63 10.22
C ALA A 18 -16.62 -11.41 9.60
N TYR A 19 -16.72 -10.51 8.63
CA TYR A 19 -18.00 -10.16 8.01
C TYR A 19 -18.17 -10.71 6.59
N HIS A 20 -17.13 -11.33 6.01
CA HIS A 20 -17.07 -11.77 4.62
C HIS A 20 -17.53 -10.66 3.65
N LYS A 21 -16.99 -9.45 3.86
CA LYS A 21 -17.31 -8.24 3.10
C LYS A 21 -16.05 -7.55 2.64
N GLU A 22 -16.15 -6.88 1.50
CA GLU A 22 -15.10 -5.99 1.00
C GLU A 22 -14.75 -4.88 2.00
N ASN A 23 -13.50 -4.46 1.99
CA ASN A 23 -12.94 -3.40 2.83
C ASN A 23 -13.82 -2.14 2.76
N PHE A 24 -14.31 -1.71 3.93
CA PHE A 24 -15.17 -0.54 4.03
C PHE A 24 -14.47 0.75 3.56
N ALA A 25 -13.16 0.91 3.78
CA ALA A 25 -12.43 2.09 3.32
C ALA A 25 -12.33 2.13 1.79
N TYR A 26 -12.20 0.96 1.14
CA TYR A 26 -12.25 0.87 -0.32
C TYR A 26 -13.65 1.20 -0.86
N LYS A 27 -14.69 0.63 -0.22
CA LYS A 27 -16.09 0.90 -0.61
C LYS A 27 -16.52 2.35 -0.45
N HIS A 28 -16.01 3.02 0.57
CA HIS A 28 -16.31 4.42 0.90
C HIS A 28 -15.19 5.37 0.46
N TRP A 29 -14.35 4.97 -0.50
CA TRP A 29 -13.22 5.79 -0.94
C TRP A 29 -13.67 7.18 -1.40
N ASP A 30 -14.74 7.25 -2.19
CA ASP A 30 -15.24 8.53 -2.72
C ASP A 30 -15.77 9.45 -1.61
N ASP A 31 -16.34 8.90 -0.54
CA ASP A 31 -16.78 9.66 0.64
C ASP A 31 -15.58 10.20 1.43
N ILE A 32 -14.51 9.40 1.55
CA ILE A 32 -13.24 9.83 2.16
C ILE A 32 -12.64 10.98 1.36
N LEU A 33 -12.66 10.89 0.02
CA LEU A 33 -12.16 11.95 -0.85
C LEU A 33 -12.94 13.26 -0.69
N ASP A 34 -14.27 13.19 -0.54
CA ASP A 34 -15.10 14.38 -0.29
C ASP A 34 -14.73 15.09 1.02
N ILE A 35 -14.38 14.31 2.05
CA ILE A 35 -13.86 14.85 3.31
C ILE A 35 -12.48 15.47 3.08
N CYS A 36 -11.55 14.76 2.45
CA CYS A 36 -10.19 15.24 2.22
C CYS A 36 -10.15 16.55 1.42
N ASN A 37 -11.00 16.68 0.39
CA ASN A 37 -11.06 17.86 -0.46
C ASN A 37 -11.49 19.12 0.34
N GLN A 38 -12.39 18.98 1.31
CA GLN A 38 -12.82 20.11 2.16
C GLN A 38 -11.69 20.72 3.00
N TYR A 39 -10.64 19.95 3.30
CA TYR A 39 -9.61 20.34 4.27
C TYR A 39 -8.18 20.23 3.74
N ASP A 40 -8.00 19.97 2.44
CA ASP A 40 -6.70 19.76 1.81
C ASP A 40 -5.84 18.70 2.54
N VAL A 41 -6.47 17.58 2.91
CA VAL A 41 -5.78 16.45 3.53
C VAL A 41 -5.28 15.51 2.45
N ALA A 42 -3.96 15.43 2.29
CA ALA A 42 -3.32 14.45 1.43
C ALA A 42 -3.53 13.02 1.93
N LEU A 43 -3.70 12.08 1.01
CA LEU A 43 -3.84 10.66 1.30
C LEU A 43 -2.52 9.93 1.10
N SER A 44 -2.07 9.26 2.16
CA SER A 44 -1.03 8.23 2.11
C SER A 44 -1.72 6.87 1.96
N ILE A 45 -1.75 6.32 0.75
CA ILE A 45 -2.45 5.05 0.49
C ILE A 45 -1.56 3.92 1.01
N GLY A 46 -1.98 3.31 2.13
CA GLY A 46 -1.17 2.36 2.88
C GLY A 46 -0.83 1.06 2.14
N ASP A 47 0.25 0.41 2.57
CA ASP A 47 0.73 -0.89 2.10
C ASP A 47 0.39 -2.01 3.11
N GLY A 48 -0.91 -2.29 3.24
CA GLY A 48 -1.46 -3.27 4.17
C GLY A 48 -0.90 -4.69 4.00
N LEU A 49 -0.48 -5.06 2.79
CA LEU A 49 0.05 -6.36 2.40
C LEU A 49 1.56 -6.32 2.09
N ARG A 50 2.28 -5.33 2.61
CA ARG A 50 3.75 -5.26 2.46
C ARG A 50 4.46 -6.50 3.03
N PRO A 51 5.64 -6.86 2.48
CA PRO A 51 6.42 -7.98 2.97
C PRO A 51 7.07 -7.68 4.32
N GLY A 52 6.85 -8.58 5.28
CA GLY A 52 7.51 -8.58 6.60
C GLY A 52 8.77 -9.42 6.69
N SER A 53 9.21 -9.97 5.56
CA SER A 53 10.47 -10.71 5.43
C SER A 53 10.94 -10.73 3.98
N ILE A 54 12.23 -10.97 3.77
CA ILE A 54 12.84 -11.15 2.44
C ILE A 54 12.18 -12.31 1.68
N TYR A 55 11.68 -13.33 2.38
CA TYR A 55 10.96 -14.44 1.76
C TYR A 55 9.68 -13.99 1.05
N ASP A 56 8.96 -13.04 1.65
CA ASP A 56 7.66 -12.56 1.17
C ASP A 56 7.79 -11.43 0.13
N ALA A 57 9.00 -10.94 -0.13
CA ALA A 57 9.27 -9.83 -1.04
C ALA A 57 8.81 -10.09 -2.49
N ASN A 58 8.07 -9.14 -3.06
CA ASN A 58 7.56 -9.14 -4.43
C ASN A 58 6.56 -10.27 -4.70
N ASP A 59 5.80 -10.69 -3.68
CA ASP A 59 4.77 -11.70 -3.84
C ASP A 59 3.49 -11.14 -4.51
N THR A 60 2.56 -12.04 -4.79
CA THR A 60 1.29 -11.69 -5.44
C THR A 60 0.43 -10.77 -4.57
N ALA A 61 0.46 -10.90 -3.25
CA ALA A 61 -0.36 -10.10 -2.35
C ALA A 61 0.10 -8.65 -2.34
N GLN A 62 1.42 -8.43 -2.23
CA GLN A 62 2.04 -7.11 -2.29
C GLN A 62 1.70 -6.41 -3.61
N PHE A 63 1.91 -7.07 -4.75
CA PHE A 63 1.67 -6.43 -6.04
C PHE A 63 0.20 -6.28 -6.41
N ALA A 64 -0.68 -7.15 -5.91
CA ALA A 64 -2.12 -6.95 -6.05
C ALA A 64 -2.56 -5.66 -5.34
N GLU A 65 -2.06 -5.41 -4.13
CA GLU A 65 -2.36 -4.16 -3.43
C GLU A 65 -1.76 -2.95 -4.14
N LEU A 66 -0.52 -3.02 -4.64
CA LEU A 66 0.10 -1.93 -5.40
C LEU A 66 -0.69 -1.55 -6.65
N LEU A 67 -1.25 -2.54 -7.36
CA LEU A 67 -2.10 -2.28 -8.51
C LEU A 67 -3.40 -1.55 -8.10
N THR A 68 -4.00 -1.95 -6.97
CA THR A 68 -5.17 -1.27 -6.38
C THR A 68 -4.82 0.14 -5.89
N GLN A 69 -3.64 0.35 -5.29
CA GLN A 69 -3.16 1.68 -4.91
C GLN A 69 -3.18 2.63 -6.11
N GLY A 70 -2.73 2.18 -7.29
CA GLY A 70 -2.78 2.97 -8.52
C GLY A 70 -4.20 3.32 -9.00
N GLU A 71 -5.17 2.40 -8.87
CA GLU A 71 -6.59 2.69 -9.12
C GLU A 71 -7.11 3.80 -8.18
N LEU A 72 -6.83 3.67 -6.88
CA LEU A 72 -7.27 4.62 -5.87
C LEU A 72 -6.60 5.98 -6.02
N THR A 73 -5.33 6.03 -6.44
CA THR A 73 -4.61 7.26 -6.80
C THR A 73 -5.34 8.02 -7.90
N ARG A 74 -5.69 7.36 -9.01
CA ARG A 74 -6.40 8.01 -10.12
C ARG A 74 -7.76 8.54 -9.70
N ARG A 75 -8.53 7.75 -8.93
CA ARG A 75 -9.82 8.17 -8.38
C ARG A 75 -9.71 9.38 -7.43
N ALA A 76 -8.64 9.46 -6.65
CA ALA A 76 -8.37 10.60 -5.79
C ALA A 76 -8.07 11.88 -6.60
N TRP A 77 -7.29 11.76 -7.67
CA TRP A 77 -6.99 12.87 -8.57
C TRP A 77 -8.20 13.37 -9.35
N GLU A 78 -9.17 12.52 -9.68
CA GLU A 78 -10.46 12.94 -10.25
C GLU A 78 -11.23 13.91 -9.34
N LYS A 79 -10.92 13.91 -8.04
CA LYS A 79 -11.48 14.83 -7.03
C LYS A 79 -10.44 15.82 -6.48
N ASP A 80 -9.32 16.05 -7.19
CA ASP A 80 -8.26 16.98 -6.80
C ASP A 80 -7.67 16.74 -5.39
N VAL A 81 -7.72 15.50 -4.88
CA VAL A 81 -7.12 15.13 -3.60
C VAL A 81 -5.66 14.72 -3.82
N GLN A 82 -4.74 15.31 -3.06
CA GLN A 82 -3.31 15.00 -3.12
C GLN A 82 -3.02 13.56 -2.63
N VAL A 83 -2.11 12.85 -3.29
CA VAL A 83 -1.81 11.44 -2.98
C VAL A 83 -0.31 11.17 -2.94
N MET A 84 0.10 10.31 -2.02
CA MET A 84 1.31 9.50 -2.09
C MET A 84 0.98 8.03 -1.82
N ASN A 85 1.78 7.09 -2.34
CA ASN A 85 1.59 5.66 -2.11
C ASN A 85 2.63 5.13 -1.12
N GLU A 86 2.21 4.31 -0.16
CA GLU A 86 3.14 3.62 0.72
C GLU A 86 3.71 2.38 0.04
N GLY A 87 4.95 2.06 0.36
CA GLY A 87 5.72 1.00 -0.26
C GLY A 87 6.54 0.16 0.72
N PRO A 88 7.11 -0.95 0.23
CA PRO A 88 7.43 -2.13 1.02
C PRO A 88 8.40 -1.95 2.17
N GLY A 89 8.36 -2.97 3.04
CA GLY A 89 9.24 -3.15 4.19
C GLY A 89 10.50 -3.97 3.89
N HIS A 90 10.40 -5.30 3.78
CA HIS A 90 11.59 -6.17 3.67
C HIS A 90 11.83 -6.60 2.22
N ILE A 91 12.89 -6.10 1.58
CA ILE A 91 13.20 -6.35 0.16
C ILE A 91 14.71 -6.52 -0.04
N SER A 92 15.13 -7.67 -0.58
CA SER A 92 16.52 -7.89 -0.97
C SER A 92 16.94 -6.96 -2.11
N MET A 93 18.17 -6.46 -2.12
CA MET A 93 18.63 -5.41 -3.06
C MET A 93 18.29 -5.66 -4.54
N HIS A 94 18.42 -6.90 -5.02
CA HIS A 94 18.15 -7.25 -6.42
C HIS A 94 16.66 -7.16 -6.82
N LYS A 95 15.74 -7.07 -5.86
CA LYS A 95 14.28 -6.92 -6.06
C LYS A 95 13.81 -5.47 -5.94
N ILE A 96 14.64 -4.55 -5.46
CA ILE A 96 14.28 -3.14 -5.30
C ILE A 96 13.90 -2.49 -6.64
N PRO A 97 14.63 -2.71 -7.77
CA PRO A 97 14.28 -2.06 -9.04
C PRO A 97 12.86 -2.36 -9.51
N GLU A 98 12.43 -3.63 -9.42
CA GLU A 98 11.08 -4.04 -9.84
C GLU A 98 9.98 -3.31 -9.05
N ASN A 99 10.20 -3.05 -7.76
CA ASN A 99 9.22 -2.32 -6.94
C ASN A 99 9.06 -0.87 -7.43
N MET A 100 10.17 -0.20 -7.75
CA MET A 100 10.11 1.17 -8.25
C MET A 100 9.53 1.24 -9.66
N GLU A 101 9.95 0.34 -10.56
CA GLU A 101 9.42 0.28 -11.93
C GLU A 101 7.90 0.10 -11.93
N LYS A 102 7.39 -0.87 -11.17
CA LYS A 102 5.94 -1.12 -11.05
C LYS A 102 5.20 0.05 -10.42
N GLN A 103 5.77 0.69 -9.41
CA GLN A 103 5.10 1.82 -8.77
C GLN A 103 5.01 3.02 -9.73
N LEU A 104 6.09 3.37 -10.43
CA LEU A 104 6.07 4.44 -11.43
C LEU A 104 5.01 4.18 -12.50
N GLU A 105 4.96 2.95 -13.02
CA GLU A 105 4.01 2.56 -14.06
C GLU A 105 2.56 2.52 -13.55
N TRP A 106 2.29 1.81 -12.45
CA TRP A 106 0.93 1.50 -12.01
C TRP A 106 0.28 2.63 -11.22
N CYS A 107 1.08 3.43 -10.52
CA CYS A 107 0.63 4.56 -9.71
C CYS A 107 0.88 5.92 -10.38
N ASN A 108 1.16 5.93 -11.70
CA ASN A 108 1.27 7.14 -12.51
C ASN A 108 2.27 8.17 -11.94
N GLU A 109 3.44 7.69 -11.50
CA GLU A 109 4.50 8.52 -10.91
C GLU A 109 4.10 9.32 -9.67
N ALA A 110 3.03 8.94 -8.97
CA ALA A 110 2.69 9.51 -7.67
C ALA A 110 3.88 9.35 -6.69
N PRO A 111 4.09 10.29 -5.75
CA PRO A 111 5.16 10.18 -4.76
C PRO A 111 5.11 8.85 -4.00
N PHE A 112 6.28 8.21 -3.84
CA PHE A 112 6.39 6.91 -3.19
C PHE A 112 7.05 7.01 -1.82
N TYR A 113 6.40 6.48 -0.80
CA TYR A 113 6.82 6.55 0.59
C TYR A 113 7.12 5.15 1.14
N THR A 114 8.40 4.82 1.31
CA THR A 114 8.83 3.45 1.68
C THR A 114 9.23 3.32 3.14
N LEU A 115 9.02 2.12 3.71
CA LEU A 115 9.51 1.77 5.04
C LEU A 115 10.84 1.00 4.96
N GLY A 116 11.93 1.72 4.68
CA GLY A 116 13.27 1.16 4.49
C GLY A 116 13.68 1.18 3.01
N PRO A 117 13.72 0.03 2.31
CA PRO A 117 13.41 -1.31 2.78
C PRO A 117 14.59 -2.01 3.48
N LEU A 118 14.30 -2.93 4.42
CA LEU A 118 15.32 -3.80 5.01
C LEU A 118 15.84 -4.80 3.98
N THR A 119 17.16 -4.83 3.78
CA THR A 119 17.79 -5.70 2.77
C THR A 119 18.17 -7.08 3.27
N THR A 120 18.00 -7.33 4.58
CA THR A 120 18.24 -8.61 5.25
C THR A 120 17.43 -8.70 6.55
N ASP A 121 17.07 -9.93 6.94
CA ASP A 121 16.28 -10.22 8.14
C ASP A 121 17.13 -10.72 9.33
N ILE A 122 18.46 -10.82 9.16
CA ILE A 122 19.32 -11.56 10.09
C ILE A 122 19.87 -10.75 11.26
N ALA A 123 19.62 -9.43 11.29
CA ALA A 123 20.25 -8.51 12.23
C ALA A 123 19.24 -7.70 13.05
N PRO A 124 18.43 -8.34 13.92
CA PRO A 124 17.62 -7.62 14.89
C PRO A 124 18.51 -6.98 15.99
N GLY A 125 18.36 -5.68 16.22
CA GLY A 125 19.14 -4.89 17.19
C GLY A 125 19.39 -3.47 16.68
#